data_AF-A0A1G8AZN4-F1
#
_entry.id   AF-A0A1G8AZN4-F1
#
_cell.length_a   1.000
_cell.length_b   1.000
_cell.length_c   1.000
_cell.angle_alpha   90.00
_cell.angle_beta   90.00
_cell.angle_gamma   90.00
#
_symmetry.space_group_name_H-M   'P 1'
#
loop_
_entity.id
_entity.type
_entity.pdbx_description
1 polymer ?
#
loop_
_entity_poly.entity_id
_entity_poly.type
_entity_poly.pdbx_seq_one_letter_code
_entity_poly.pdbx_strand_id
1 'polypeptide(L)'
;MEPIKYFLRGDCPGEYFECSRLSATLTKSSCADMWRQARKEKDNFRLHHCRNCKIGAMHAGEHEISTSRLSGKRICARCHRPSNRFISDNICVSCYNRQQEWLKGKNAKGTKPIKQRPLKPMSVPYVTGDELHIARAVLAESTNEMIIRMLRDSQKNVRFGFYRRALAIEARELVSD
;
A
#
# COMPACT_ATOMS: atom_id res chain seq x y z
N MET A 1 -4.54 22.49 -3.19
CA MET A 1 -3.31 22.18 -3.95
C MET A 1 -2.99 23.44 -4.68
N GLU A 2 -1.80 24.01 -4.48
CA GLU A 2 -1.45 25.23 -5.21
C GLU A 2 -1.41 24.94 -6.72
N PRO A 3 -1.89 25.87 -7.56
CA PRO A 3 -1.84 25.71 -9.00
C PRO A 3 -0.38 25.68 -9.47
N ILE A 4 -0.03 24.68 -10.29
CA ILE A 4 1.30 24.56 -10.88
C ILE A 4 1.43 25.64 -11.96
N LYS A 5 2.45 26.48 -11.84
CA LYS A 5 2.79 27.46 -12.88
C LYS A 5 3.71 26.80 -13.91
N TYR A 6 3.32 26.87 -15.17
CA TYR A 6 4.13 26.42 -16.30
C TYR A 6 4.78 27.62 -16.98
N PHE A 7 5.97 27.41 -17.52
CA PHE A 7 6.72 28.43 -18.25
C PHE A 7 7.51 27.80 -19.40
N LEU A 8 7.82 28.63 -20.40
CA LEU A 8 8.71 28.27 -21.49
C LEU A 8 10.15 28.67 -21.12
N ARG A 9 11.13 27.88 -21.54
CA ARG A 9 12.55 28.28 -21.51
C ARG A 9 12.99 28.50 -22.95
N GLY A 10 13.40 29.74 -23.26
CA GLY A 10 13.64 30.23 -24.63
C GLY A 10 14.10 29.17 -25.64
N ASP A 11 15.30 28.64 -25.46
CA ASP A 11 15.94 27.75 -26.44
C ASP A 11 15.58 26.26 -26.25
N CYS A 12 14.78 25.93 -25.24
CA CYS A 12 14.47 24.54 -24.89
C CYS A 12 13.01 24.21 -25.23
N PRO A 13 12.75 23.17 -26.05
CA PRO A 13 11.40 22.82 -26.45
C PRO A 13 10.58 22.26 -25.28
N GLY A 14 9.33 22.72 -25.16
CA GLY A 14 8.34 22.21 -24.22
C GLY A 14 8.01 23.14 -23.05
N GLU A 15 6.97 22.77 -22.29
CA GLU A 15 6.56 23.47 -21.07
C GLU A 15 7.27 22.89 -19.84
N TYR A 16 7.80 23.79 -19.01
CA TYR A 16 8.52 23.48 -17.79
C TYR A 16 7.76 23.93 -16.56
N PHE A 17 8.04 23.30 -15.42
CA PHE A 17 7.58 23.73 -14.10
C PHE A 17 8.66 23.45 -13.05
N GLU A 18 8.55 24.13 -11.91
CA GLU A 18 9.42 23.88 -10.76
C GLU A 18 8.84 22.79 -9.86
N CYS A 19 9.56 21.67 -9.73
CA CYS A 19 9.21 20.59 -8.83
C CYS A 19 9.79 20.85 -7.43
N SER A 20 8.95 21.32 -6.50
CA SER A 20 9.36 21.56 -5.11
C SER A 20 9.86 20.31 -4.36
N ARG A 21 9.45 19.10 -4.77
CA ARG A 21 9.89 17.85 -4.14
C ARG A 21 11.32 17.44 -4.50
N LEU A 22 11.76 17.81 -5.70
CA LEU A 22 13.09 17.46 -6.23
C LEU A 22 14.01 18.68 -6.31
N SER A 23 13.49 19.88 -6.01
CA SER A 23 14.17 21.16 -6.22
C SER A 23 14.75 21.28 -7.64
N ALA A 24 13.95 20.91 -8.63
CA ALA A 24 14.39 20.80 -10.03
C ALA A 24 13.32 21.32 -11.01
N THR A 25 13.78 21.87 -12.14
CA THR A 25 12.92 22.27 -13.26
C THR A 25 12.72 21.07 -14.20
N LEU A 26 11.46 20.67 -14.43
CA LEU A 26 11.11 19.48 -15.20
C LEU A 26 10.06 19.80 -16.26
N THR A 27 10.04 19.00 -17.33
CA THR A 27 8.90 18.95 -18.25
C THR A 27 7.78 18.08 -17.68
N LYS A 28 6.56 18.26 -18.20
CA LYS A 28 5.40 17.38 -17.86
C LYS A 28 5.70 15.90 -18.16
N SER A 29 6.32 15.62 -19.32
CA SER A 29 6.66 14.27 -19.75
C SER A 29 7.67 13.61 -18.81
N SER A 30 8.78 14.28 -18.49
CA SER A 30 9.78 13.74 -17.57
C SER A 30 9.21 13.51 -16.17
N CYS A 31 8.33 14.38 -15.67
CA CYS A 31 7.67 14.18 -14.38
C CYS A 31 6.77 12.93 -14.39
N ALA A 32 5.97 12.75 -15.45
CA ALA A 32 5.12 11.58 -15.64
C ALA A 32 5.95 10.29 -15.70
N ASP A 33 7.06 10.28 -16.44
CA ASP A 33 7.91 9.10 -16.59
C ASP A 33 8.62 8.72 -15.29
N MET A 34 9.15 9.72 -14.57
CA MET A 34 9.71 9.51 -13.22
C MET A 34 8.68 8.95 -12.26
N TRP A 35 7.42 9.41 -12.33
CA TRP A 35 6.33 8.87 -11.52
C TRP A 35 5.99 7.42 -11.88
N ARG A 36 5.88 7.10 -13.17
CA ARG A 36 5.63 5.72 -13.65
C ARG A 36 6.76 4.78 -13.24
N GLN A 37 8.00 5.22 -13.39
CA GLN A 37 9.18 4.47 -12.97
C GLN A 37 9.19 4.24 -11.46
N ALA A 38 8.87 5.25 -10.65
CA ALA A 38 8.78 5.14 -9.19
C ALA A 38 7.76 4.11 -8.70
N ARG A 39 6.71 3.84 -9.50
CA ARG A 39 5.67 2.84 -9.20
C ARG A 39 6.07 1.44 -9.64
N LYS A 40 6.83 1.31 -10.73
CA LYS A 40 7.39 0.03 -11.19
C LYS A 40 8.53 -0.43 -10.28
N GLU A 41 9.46 0.46 -9.96
CA GLU A 41 10.68 0.16 -9.22
C GLU A 41 10.55 0.58 -7.74
N LYS A 42 10.07 -0.35 -6.89
CA LYS A 42 9.83 -0.07 -5.46
C LYS A 42 11.10 0.22 -4.65
N ASP A 43 12.27 -0.18 -5.12
CA ASP A 43 13.55 0.04 -4.44
C ASP A 43 14.39 1.16 -5.07
N ASN A 44 13.85 1.90 -6.04
CA ASN A 44 14.54 3.06 -6.60
C ASN A 44 14.44 4.27 -5.65
N PHE A 45 15.44 4.41 -4.78
CA PHE A 45 15.51 5.48 -3.77
C PHE A 45 15.53 6.89 -4.37
N ARG A 46 16.11 7.06 -5.58
CA ARG A 46 16.13 8.35 -6.29
C ARG A 46 14.73 8.87 -6.58
N LEU A 47 13.78 7.96 -6.79
CA LEU A 47 12.40 8.28 -7.19
C LEU A 47 11.39 8.10 -6.05
N HIS A 48 11.85 7.90 -4.81
CA HIS A 48 10.97 7.68 -3.66
C HIS A 48 9.93 8.82 -3.48
N HIS A 49 10.33 10.07 -3.70
CA HIS A 49 9.43 11.24 -3.60
C HIS A 49 8.36 11.29 -4.70
N CYS A 50 8.58 10.61 -5.82
CA CYS A 50 7.69 10.58 -6.97
C CYS A 50 6.58 9.54 -6.83
N ARG A 51 6.81 8.43 -6.10
CA ARG A 51 5.91 7.25 -6.05
C ARG A 51 4.43 7.55 -5.80
N ASN A 52 4.15 8.46 -4.86
CA ASN A 52 2.79 8.87 -4.48
C ASN A 52 2.57 10.38 -4.70
N CYS A 53 3.28 10.97 -5.67
CA CYS A 53 3.14 12.39 -5.99
C CYS A 53 1.86 12.63 -6.78
N LYS A 54 0.98 13.53 -6.30
CA LYS A 54 -0.24 13.94 -6.98
C LYS A 54 0.03 14.63 -8.32
N ILE A 55 1.10 15.42 -8.40
CA ILE A 55 1.51 16.12 -9.62
C ILE A 55 1.95 15.12 -10.69
N GLY A 56 2.84 14.19 -10.31
CA GLY A 56 3.31 13.15 -11.24
C GLY A 56 2.17 12.25 -11.73
N ALA A 57 1.20 11.94 -10.86
CA ALA A 57 -0.01 11.21 -11.24
C ALA A 57 -0.85 11.98 -12.26
N MET A 58 -1.11 13.27 -11.98
CA MET A 58 -1.83 14.16 -12.91
C MET A 58 -1.14 14.23 -14.27
N HIS A 59 0.18 14.42 -14.32
CA HIS A 59 0.94 14.45 -15.58
C HIS A 59 0.96 13.08 -16.28
N ALA A 60 0.82 11.98 -15.54
CA ALA A 60 0.71 10.64 -16.10
C ALA A 60 -0.69 10.26 -16.58
N GLY A 61 -1.70 11.13 -16.37
CA GLY A 61 -3.11 10.85 -16.67
C GLY A 61 -3.82 10.00 -15.60
N GLU A 62 -3.26 9.92 -14.40
CA GLU A 62 -3.70 9.03 -13.34
C GLU A 62 -4.38 9.80 -12.22
N HIS A 63 -5.67 9.52 -12.02
CA HIS A 63 -6.51 10.23 -11.05
C HIS A 63 -6.70 9.46 -9.74
N GLU A 64 -6.44 8.14 -9.75
CA GLU A 64 -6.60 7.27 -8.59
C GLU A 64 -5.27 6.79 -8.03
N ILE A 65 -4.70 7.59 -7.13
CA ILE A 65 -3.51 7.19 -6.38
C ILE A 65 -3.84 6.95 -4.91
N SER A 66 -3.10 6.04 -4.29
CA SER A 66 -3.17 5.83 -2.86
C SER A 66 -2.79 7.11 -2.10
N THR A 67 -3.72 7.63 -1.32
CA THR A 67 -3.53 8.78 -0.42
C THR A 67 -3.20 8.34 1.01
N SER A 68 -3.11 7.03 1.25
CA SER A 68 -2.76 6.45 2.53
C SER A 68 -1.39 6.94 2.99
N ARG A 69 -1.32 7.43 4.23
CA ARG A 69 -0.05 7.77 4.89
C ARG A 69 0.86 6.56 5.13
N LEU A 70 0.35 5.35 4.92
CA LEU A 70 1.10 4.11 5.03
C LEU A 70 1.65 3.64 3.69
N SER A 71 1.18 4.20 2.57
CA SER A 71 1.57 3.73 1.24
C SER A 71 3.08 3.81 1.06
N GLY A 72 3.69 2.67 0.71
CA GLY A 72 5.13 2.54 0.51
C GLY A 72 5.98 2.58 1.78
N LYS A 73 5.40 2.69 2.99
CA LYS A 73 6.17 2.67 4.24
C LYS A 73 6.69 1.27 4.51
N ARG A 74 7.95 1.15 4.93
CA ARG A 74 8.56 -0.13 5.38
C ARG A 74 8.15 -0.47 6.82
N ILE A 75 6.86 -0.69 7.07
CA ILE A 75 6.32 -1.10 8.37
C ILE A 75 5.73 -2.50 8.33
N CYS A 76 5.87 -3.26 9.41
CA CYS A 76 5.27 -4.59 9.54
C CYS A 76 3.75 -4.48 9.68
N ALA A 77 3.00 -5.21 8.86
CA ALA A 77 1.55 -5.20 8.94
C ALA A 77 1.02 -5.68 10.30
N ARG A 78 1.71 -6.62 10.96
CA ARG A 78 1.28 -7.22 12.23
C ARG A 78 1.65 -6.41 13.47
N CYS A 79 2.90 -5.97 13.58
CA CYS A 79 3.39 -5.27 14.78
C CYS A 79 3.59 -3.75 14.59
N HIS A 80 3.37 -3.25 13.37
CA HIS A 80 3.49 -1.83 12.97
C HIS A 80 4.88 -1.21 13.14
N ARG A 81 5.88 -2.00 13.54
CA ARG A 81 7.27 -1.52 13.66
C ARG A 81 7.93 -1.40 12.29
N PRO A 82 8.81 -0.40 12.09
CA PRO A 82 9.62 -0.33 10.88
C PRO A 82 10.53 -1.56 10.77
N SER A 83 10.79 -2.01 9.54
CA SER A 83 11.71 -3.11 9.30
C SER A 83 12.38 -3.01 7.93
N ASN A 84 13.66 -3.40 7.89
CA ASN A 84 14.41 -3.49 6.65
C ASN A 84 14.14 -4.80 5.90
N ARG A 85 13.55 -5.82 6.55
CA ARG A 85 13.29 -7.12 5.91
C ARG A 85 11.88 -7.60 6.19
N PHE A 86 11.14 -7.86 5.12
CA PHE A 86 9.81 -8.45 5.15
C PHE A 86 9.82 -9.86 4.59
N ILE A 87 8.93 -10.71 5.13
CA ILE A 87 8.63 -12.02 4.57
C ILE A 87 7.31 -11.91 3.80
N SER A 88 7.34 -12.33 2.53
CA SER A 88 6.22 -12.20 1.58
C SER A 88 5.70 -10.76 1.48
N ASP A 89 6.61 -9.80 1.59
CA ASP A 89 6.36 -8.36 1.68
C ASP A 89 5.40 -7.91 2.79
N ASN A 90 4.97 -8.79 3.71
CA ASN A 90 3.86 -8.51 4.63
C ASN A 90 4.33 -8.19 6.05
N ILE A 91 5.04 -9.14 6.67
CA ILE A 91 5.42 -9.10 8.09
C ILE A 91 6.94 -9.12 8.27
N CYS A 92 7.44 -8.52 9.35
CA CYS A 92 8.86 -8.56 9.66
C CYS A 92 9.31 -9.97 10.09
N VAL A 93 10.62 -10.22 10.04
CA VAL A 93 11.23 -11.50 10.44
C VAL A 93 10.81 -11.92 11.87
N SER A 94 10.70 -10.99 12.81
CA SER A 94 10.27 -11.32 14.18
C SER A 94 8.82 -11.85 14.24
N CYS A 95 7.89 -11.20 13.54
CA CYS A 95 6.50 -11.66 13.46
C CYS A 95 6.38 -12.99 12.72
N TYR A 96 7.20 -13.20 11.69
CA TYR A 96 7.28 -14.48 10.99
C TYR A 96 7.81 -15.59 11.90
N ASN A 97 8.88 -15.35 12.66
CA ASN A 97 9.42 -16.35 13.58
C ASN A 97 8.39 -16.72 14.66
N ARG A 98 7.69 -15.73 15.22
CA ARG A 98 6.57 -15.96 16.15
C ARG A 98 5.47 -16.81 15.51
N GLN A 99 5.13 -16.55 14.25
CA GLN A 99 4.19 -17.42 13.52
C GLN A 99 4.70 -18.86 13.38
N GLN A 100 5.99 -19.07 13.12
CA GLN A 100 6.57 -20.41 13.08
C GLN A 100 6.56 -21.08 14.47
N GLU A 101 6.82 -20.35 15.55
CA GLU A 101 6.71 -20.86 16.92
C GLU A 101 5.29 -21.29 17.25
N TRP A 102 4.29 -20.50 16.85
CA TRP A 102 2.87 -20.83 16.99
C TRP A 102 2.51 -22.13 16.25
N LEU A 103 2.93 -22.25 15.00
CA LEU A 103 2.71 -23.44 14.19
C LEU A 103 3.39 -24.69 14.75
N LYS A 104 4.60 -24.53 15.31
CA LYS A 104 5.35 -25.62 15.95
C LYS A 104 4.86 -25.94 17.35
N GLY A 105 4.02 -25.10 17.95
CA GLY A 105 3.58 -25.21 19.34
C GLY A 105 4.68 -24.96 20.39
N LYS A 106 5.89 -24.56 19.97
CA LYS A 106 7.05 -24.35 20.84
C LYS A 106 7.86 -23.13 20.39
N ASN A 107 8.28 -22.32 21.36
CA ASN A 107 9.17 -21.20 21.15
C ASN A 107 10.65 -21.63 21.10
N ALA A 108 11.55 -20.68 20.90
CA ALA A 108 13.00 -20.91 20.90
C ALA A 108 13.55 -21.60 22.17
N LYS A 109 12.84 -21.52 23.31
CA LYS A 109 13.21 -22.17 24.58
C LYS A 109 12.50 -23.53 24.79
N GLY A 110 11.78 -24.03 23.79
CA GLY A 110 11.02 -25.28 23.89
C GLY A 110 9.68 -25.18 24.64
N THR A 111 9.25 -23.98 25.05
CA THR A 111 8.00 -23.79 25.80
C THR A 111 6.86 -23.31 24.90
N LYS A 112 5.62 -23.57 25.30
CA LYS A 112 4.42 -23.17 24.53
C LYS A 112 4.36 -21.64 24.37
N PRO A 113 4.11 -21.10 23.15
CA PRO A 113 4.03 -19.67 22.92
C PRO A 113 2.71 -19.08 23.46
N ILE A 114 2.68 -18.70 24.74
CA ILE A 114 1.47 -18.19 25.42
C ILE A 114 1.20 -16.70 25.22
N LYS A 115 2.22 -15.90 24.89
CA LYS A 115 2.08 -14.43 24.76
C LYS A 115 1.61 -13.98 23.38
N GLN A 116 1.52 -14.91 22.43
CA GLN A 116 1.13 -14.62 21.07
C GLN A 116 -0.38 -14.77 20.93
N ARG A 117 -1.01 -13.81 20.26
CA ARG A 117 -2.43 -13.94 19.92
C ARG A 117 -2.62 -15.06 18.88
N PRO A 118 -3.74 -15.80 18.94
CA PRO A 118 -4.01 -16.87 18.00
C PRO A 118 -3.99 -16.37 16.55
N LEU A 119 -3.26 -17.08 15.70
CA LEU A 119 -3.27 -16.84 14.26
C LEU A 119 -4.36 -17.67 13.60
N LYS A 120 -5.13 -17.07 12.71
CA LYS A 120 -6.24 -17.72 12.00
C LYS A 120 -6.29 -17.31 10.52
N PRO A 121 -6.91 -18.13 9.66
CA PRO A 121 -7.27 -17.70 8.32
C PRO A 121 -8.18 -16.46 8.39
N MET A 122 -7.92 -15.49 7.52
CA MET A 122 -8.68 -14.25 7.48
C MET A 122 -8.88 -13.76 6.06
N SER A 123 -10.08 -13.24 5.80
CA SER A 123 -10.43 -12.53 4.58
C SER A 123 -11.03 -11.17 4.92
N VAL A 124 -10.59 -10.13 4.23
CA VAL A 124 -11.13 -8.76 4.35
C VAL A 124 -11.50 -8.26 2.96
N PRO A 125 -12.79 -7.97 2.69
CA PRO A 125 -13.18 -7.31 1.46
C PRO A 125 -12.72 -5.85 1.49
N TYR A 126 -12.28 -5.35 0.34
CA TYR A 126 -11.87 -3.96 0.17
C TYR A 126 -12.13 -3.53 -1.27
N VAL A 127 -12.38 -2.25 -1.47
CA VAL A 127 -12.62 -1.65 -2.79
C VAL A 127 -11.42 -0.80 -3.17
N THR A 128 -10.95 -0.92 -4.42
CA THR A 128 -9.98 0.00 -5.03
C THR A 128 -10.45 0.44 -6.39
N GLY A 129 -10.54 1.76 -6.61
CA GLY A 129 -11.32 2.29 -7.72
C GLY A 129 -12.77 1.85 -7.59
N ASP A 130 -13.30 1.25 -8.64
CA ASP A 130 -14.65 0.69 -8.70
C ASP A 130 -14.68 -0.84 -8.57
N GLU A 131 -13.54 -1.47 -8.24
CA GLU A 131 -13.41 -2.92 -8.15
C GLU A 131 -13.45 -3.40 -6.69
N LEU A 132 -14.30 -4.41 -6.43
CA LEU A 132 -14.33 -5.15 -5.16
C LEU A 132 -13.30 -6.28 -5.17
N HIS A 133 -12.44 -6.29 -4.16
CA HIS A 133 -11.42 -7.31 -3.94
C HIS A 133 -11.58 -7.98 -2.58
N ILE A 134 -11.04 -9.20 -2.44
CA ILE A 134 -10.98 -9.92 -1.17
C ILE A 134 -9.52 -10.25 -0.85
N ALA A 135 -8.95 -9.55 0.13
CA ALA A 135 -7.62 -9.86 0.64
C ALA A 135 -7.69 -11.10 1.52
N ARG A 136 -6.86 -12.11 1.23
CA ARG A 136 -6.77 -13.35 2.02
C ARG A 136 -5.40 -13.48 2.68
N ALA A 137 -5.40 -14.00 3.90
CA ALA A 137 -4.22 -14.46 4.60
C ALA A 137 -4.49 -15.84 5.19
N VAL A 138 -3.55 -16.76 4.96
CA VAL A 138 -3.60 -18.11 5.58
C VAL A 138 -3.52 -17.99 7.11
N LEU A 139 -2.70 -17.05 7.60
CA LEU A 139 -2.53 -16.76 9.01
C LEU A 139 -2.39 -15.26 9.21
N ALA A 140 -3.37 -14.67 9.90
CA ALA A 140 -3.32 -13.31 10.39
C ALA A 140 -3.69 -13.28 11.88
N GLU A 141 -3.13 -12.31 12.58
CA GLU A 141 -3.41 -12.05 13.99
C GLU A 141 -4.72 -11.27 14.17
N SER A 142 -5.02 -10.36 13.24
CA SER A 142 -6.15 -9.45 13.35
C SER A 142 -6.57 -8.84 12.01
N THR A 143 -7.76 -8.26 11.97
CA THR A 143 -8.24 -7.44 10.85
C THR A 143 -7.34 -6.22 10.62
N ASN A 144 -6.75 -5.66 11.68
CA ASN A 144 -5.81 -4.55 11.56
C ASN A 144 -4.57 -4.95 10.77
N GLU A 145 -4.03 -6.15 10.98
CA GLU A 145 -2.91 -6.65 10.16
C GLU A 145 -3.27 -6.64 8.68
N MET A 146 -4.48 -7.09 8.36
CA MET A 146 -4.99 -7.08 6.99
C MET A 146 -5.13 -5.63 6.48
N ILE A 147 -5.83 -4.76 7.20
CA ILE A 147 -6.04 -3.36 6.81
C ILE A 147 -4.71 -2.63 6.54
N ILE A 148 -3.72 -2.77 7.43
CA ILE A 148 -2.41 -2.13 7.29
C ILE A 148 -1.70 -2.62 6.03
N ARG A 149 -1.74 -3.93 5.75
CA ARG A 149 -1.19 -4.50 4.52
C ARG A 149 -1.77 -3.83 3.28
N MET A 150 -3.11 -3.75 3.17
CA MET A 150 -3.77 -3.13 2.02
C MET A 150 -3.47 -1.62 1.92
N LEU A 151 -3.52 -0.88 3.03
CA LEU A 151 -3.22 0.56 3.04
C LEU A 151 -1.76 0.88 2.68
N ARG A 152 -0.83 -0.03 2.97
CA ARG A 152 0.60 0.13 2.68
C ARG A 152 0.95 -0.26 1.25
N ASP A 153 0.38 -1.35 0.74
CA ASP A 153 0.78 -1.95 -0.52
C ASP A 153 -0.09 -1.53 -1.70
N SER A 154 -1.30 -1.05 -1.43
CA SER A 154 -2.19 -0.61 -2.50
C SER A 154 -1.66 0.64 -3.19
N GLN A 155 -1.73 0.56 -4.49
CA GLN A 155 -1.37 1.55 -5.48
C GLN A 155 -2.48 2.59 -5.69
N LYS A 156 -3.74 2.20 -5.44
CA LYS A 156 -4.94 3.06 -5.48
C LYS A 156 -5.48 3.29 -4.06
N ASN A 157 -6.41 4.22 -3.91
CA ASN A 157 -7.12 4.40 -2.65
C ASN A 157 -7.88 3.13 -2.28
N VAL A 158 -7.78 2.73 -1.02
CA VAL A 158 -8.47 1.57 -0.47
C VAL A 158 -9.63 2.04 0.37
N ARG A 159 -10.81 1.47 0.14
CA ARG A 159 -11.99 1.64 0.99
C ARG A 159 -12.36 0.30 1.61
N PHE A 160 -12.70 0.31 2.89
CA PHE A 160 -13.15 -0.88 3.60
C PHE A 160 -14.63 -0.73 3.92
N GLY A 161 -15.41 -1.75 3.58
CA GLY A 161 -16.79 -1.89 4.05
C GLY A 161 -16.82 -2.83 5.24
N PHE A 162 -17.45 -2.40 6.33
CA PHE A 162 -17.75 -3.30 7.45
C PHE A 162 -19.23 -3.66 7.38
N TYR A 163 -19.53 -4.88 6.95
CA TYR A 163 -20.90 -5.38 7.02
C TYR A 163 -21.30 -5.53 8.49
N ARG A 164 -22.40 -4.87 8.89
CA ARG A 164 -23.14 -5.32 10.07
C ARG A 164 -23.77 -6.66 9.69
N ARG A 165 -23.59 -7.68 10.52
CA ARG A 165 -23.96 -9.09 10.28
C ARG A 165 -25.44 -9.34 9.90
N ALA A 166 -26.28 -8.32 9.88
CA ALA A 166 -27.71 -8.39 9.61
C ALA A 166 -28.09 -8.46 8.11
N LEU A 167 -27.19 -8.14 7.18
CA LEU A 167 -27.51 -8.08 5.73
C LEU A 167 -26.89 -9.20 4.90
N ALA A 168 -26.36 -10.25 5.54
CA ALA A 168 -25.72 -11.37 4.84
C ALA A 168 -26.72 -12.26 4.05
N ILE A 169 -28.03 -12.01 4.16
CA ILE A 169 -29.06 -12.79 3.47
C ILE A 169 -29.38 -12.20 2.09
N GLU A 170 -29.36 -10.87 1.92
CA GLU A 170 -29.80 -10.23 0.65
C GLU A 170 -28.71 -10.10 -0.41
N ALA A 171 -27.42 -10.12 -0.03
CA ALA A 171 -26.32 -9.96 -1.00
C ALA A 171 -26.05 -11.21 -1.87
N ARG A 172 -26.67 -12.35 -1.57
CA ARG A 172 -26.62 -13.55 -2.43
C ARG A 172 -27.56 -13.44 -3.64
N GLU A 173 -28.57 -12.58 -3.57
CA GLU A 173 -29.55 -12.38 -4.64
C GLU A 173 -29.07 -11.35 -5.67
N LEU A 174 -28.25 -10.37 -5.28
CA LEU A 174 -27.77 -9.29 -6.16
C LEU A 174 -26.59 -9.64 -7.09
N VAL A 175 -26.05 -10.87 -7.03
CA VAL A 175 -24.96 -11.33 -7.90
C VAL A 175 -25.44 -12.44 -8.86
N SER A 176 -26.76 -12.64 -8.94
CA SER A 176 -27.39 -13.65 -9.79
C SER A 176 -28.43 -13.01 -10.72
N ASP A 177 -28.01 -11.99 -11.48
CA ASP A 177 -28.69 -11.51 -12.71
C ASP A 177 -27.63 -11.12 -13.75
#